data_AF-K5YY75-F1
#
_entry.id   AF-K5YY75-F1
#
_cell.length_a   1.000
_cell.length_b   1.000
_cell.length_c   1.000
_cell.angle_alpha   90.00
_cell.angle_beta   90.00
_cell.angle_gamma   90.00
#
_symmetry.space_group_name_H-M   'P 1'
#
loop_
_entity.id
_entity.type
_entity.pdbx_description
1 polymer ?
#
loop_
_entity_poly.entity_id
_entity_poly.type
_entity_poly.pdbx_seq_one_letter_code
_entity_poly.pdbx_strand_id
1 'polypeptide(L)'
;MQTYLNGVTASVTGGTASFTNIDITAGTVFGIGVGVAPHFTEITNVDANGASTNGAAAGVATVGAGTTDLFVQVPGNVTVDGVASTSVAIFGGNSNVTYNVGGGTGSIFAAGGADSLNATGSGSSYNVTSAGNDTLNFNGTNGVETVTATGNATTSVFLGGGDVATVTATGNSKVSVVFHTNAGGNLDFVNNSSQAQTIFSGSYTTGGGQNVFAPNSITVFGGQGGGFYVGGRGGFNSINGGSGSSTLVGGGQGDTLIAGGANNQLFAGAGGETLMGGGTVNGFYLGLEEPGIGSIQAVGGLASAGGSGTQTFLLGNVDGTTLTGSTVSGSQNVFDVLGSYTTTGGEALTFGGSSFTINDFSGNDTINLLKSVSNGAGGPSVESVQAGLAGGTQILLSDNTVITLSNVTTSQVSVNGAHNVITFV
;
A
#
# COMPACT_ATOMS: atom_id res chain seq x y z
N MET A 1 27.44 25.25 11.29
CA MET A 1 28.37 24.83 10.21
C MET A 1 29.83 25.15 10.55
N GLN A 2 30.24 26.41 10.74
CA GLN A 2 31.66 26.74 11.04
C GLN A 2 32.21 26.07 12.32
N THR A 3 31.44 26.02 13.40
CA THR A 3 31.83 25.32 14.64
C THR A 3 32.01 23.81 14.44
N TYR A 4 31.17 23.21 13.59
CA TYR A 4 31.27 21.79 13.21
C TYR A 4 32.54 21.55 12.38
N LEU A 5 32.78 22.38 11.36
CA LEU A 5 34.00 22.33 10.54
C LEU A 5 35.27 22.50 11.39
N ASN A 6 35.28 23.44 12.35
CA ASN A 6 36.42 23.64 13.26
C ASN A 6 36.65 22.42 14.17
N GLY A 7 35.60 21.76 14.63
CA GLY A 7 35.69 20.52 15.42
C GLY A 7 36.25 19.35 14.62
N VAL A 8 35.85 19.21 13.34
CA VAL A 8 36.40 18.21 12.41
C VAL A 8 37.88 18.49 12.16
N THR A 9 38.27 19.73 11.84
CA THR A 9 39.67 20.11 11.63
C THR A 9 40.54 19.83 12.86
N ALA A 10 40.06 20.16 14.06
CA ALA A 10 40.78 19.88 15.31
C ALA A 10 40.92 18.38 15.57
N SER A 11 39.89 17.57 15.29
CA SER A 11 39.90 16.12 15.44
C SER A 11 40.86 15.43 14.47
N VAL A 12 40.95 15.95 13.25
CA VAL A 12 41.84 15.42 12.21
C VAL A 12 43.29 15.78 12.51
N THR A 13 43.54 17.04 12.89
CA THR A 13 44.87 17.50 13.30
C THR A 13 45.35 16.80 14.58
N GLY A 14 44.42 16.46 15.49
CA GLY A 14 44.69 15.71 16.71
C GLY A 14 44.77 14.18 16.54
N GLY A 15 44.56 13.67 15.32
CA GLY A 15 44.60 12.23 15.02
C GLY A 15 43.44 11.40 15.59
N THR A 16 42.38 12.06 16.08
CA THR A 16 41.18 11.40 16.62
C THR A 16 40.11 11.13 15.56
N ALA A 17 40.24 11.73 14.37
CA ALA A 17 39.44 11.41 13.18
C ALA A 17 40.35 11.27 11.94
N SER A 18 40.00 10.37 11.02
CA SER A 18 40.79 10.07 9.82
C SER A 18 39.92 10.09 8.56
N PHE A 19 40.53 10.54 7.46
CA PHE A 19 39.94 10.59 6.12
C PHE A 19 40.57 9.55 5.23
N THR A 20 39.75 8.83 4.48
CA THR A 20 40.21 8.07 3.32
C THR A 20 39.53 8.62 2.07
N ASN A 21 40.33 9.20 1.17
CA ASN A 21 39.87 9.61 -0.15
C ASN A 21 40.30 8.55 -1.17
N ILE A 22 39.33 7.98 -1.88
CA ILE A 22 39.52 6.96 -2.90
C ILE A 22 39.26 7.61 -4.25
N ASP A 23 40.34 8.02 -4.91
CA ASP A 23 40.30 8.58 -6.27
C ASP A 23 40.22 7.43 -7.28
N ILE A 24 39.03 7.24 -7.87
CA ILE A 24 38.82 6.25 -8.91
C ILE A 24 39.07 6.88 -10.27
N THR A 25 40.04 6.32 -10.98
CA THR A 25 40.18 6.58 -12.42
C THR A 25 38.97 6.01 -13.15
N ALA A 26 38.23 6.86 -13.86
CA ALA A 26 37.13 6.43 -14.71
C ALA A 26 37.51 5.29 -15.68
N GLY A 27 36.60 4.34 -15.89
CA GLY A 27 36.82 3.16 -16.74
C GLY A 27 37.55 2.00 -16.06
N THR A 28 37.77 2.05 -14.74
CA THR A 28 38.47 1.00 -13.99
C THR A 28 37.52 0.11 -13.19
N VAL A 29 37.94 -1.14 -12.97
CA VAL A 29 37.37 -2.05 -11.97
C VAL A 29 38.24 -2.01 -10.73
N PHE A 30 37.65 -1.75 -9.56
CA PHE A 30 38.36 -1.64 -8.29
C PHE A 30 37.83 -2.59 -7.22
N GLY A 31 38.71 -2.98 -6.30
CA GLY A 31 38.42 -3.74 -5.09
C GLY A 31 39.25 -3.15 -3.95
N ILE A 32 38.62 -2.40 -3.03
CA ILE A 32 39.33 -1.65 -1.98
C ILE A 32 38.77 -2.02 -0.62
N GLY A 33 39.62 -2.47 0.31
CA GLY A 33 39.29 -2.60 1.72
C GLY A 33 39.94 -1.47 2.52
N VAL A 34 39.14 -0.63 3.16
CA VAL A 34 39.68 0.38 4.10
C VAL A 34 40.00 -0.29 5.45
N GLY A 35 41.28 -0.39 5.79
CA GLY A 35 41.77 -0.83 7.10
C GLY A 35 41.75 0.30 8.15
N VAL A 36 41.53 -0.09 9.43
CA VAL A 36 41.39 0.74 10.65
C VAL A 36 40.56 2.03 10.52
N ALA A 37 39.24 1.87 10.75
CA ALA A 37 38.27 2.86 11.23
C ALA A 37 38.46 4.34 10.80
N PRO A 38 38.54 4.65 9.48
CA PRO A 38 38.42 6.04 9.05
C PRO A 38 37.03 6.55 9.36
N HIS A 39 36.92 7.67 10.06
CA HIS A 39 35.63 8.29 10.39
C HIS A 39 34.93 8.74 9.09
N PHE A 40 35.70 9.26 8.13
CA PHE A 40 35.21 9.74 6.85
C PHE A 40 35.82 8.95 5.69
N THR A 41 34.97 8.44 4.80
CA THR A 41 35.39 7.79 3.54
C THR A 41 34.70 8.47 2.36
N GLU A 42 35.49 8.91 1.39
CA GLU A 42 35.02 9.46 0.12
C GLU A 42 35.48 8.56 -1.03
N ILE A 43 34.57 8.23 -1.94
CA ILE A 43 34.82 7.52 -3.18
C ILE A 43 34.45 8.48 -4.31
N THR A 44 35.44 8.97 -5.04
CA THR A 44 35.26 10.08 -5.99
C THR A 44 36.09 9.89 -7.25
N ASN A 45 35.75 10.58 -8.33
CA ASN A 45 36.59 10.71 -9.53
C ASN A 45 37.34 12.05 -9.59
N VAL A 46 37.30 12.83 -8.50
CA VAL A 46 37.90 14.16 -8.37
C VAL A 46 39.17 14.07 -7.54
N ASP A 47 40.30 14.47 -8.12
CA ASP A 47 41.58 14.46 -7.40
C ASP A 47 41.67 15.54 -6.30
N ALA A 48 42.75 15.50 -5.52
CA ALA A 48 43.02 16.46 -4.44
C ALA A 48 43.13 17.94 -4.89
N ASN A 49 43.25 18.21 -6.20
CA ASN A 49 43.27 19.56 -6.76
C ASN A 49 41.90 20.00 -7.31
N GLY A 50 40.88 19.14 -7.22
CA GLY A 50 39.54 19.39 -7.73
C GLY A 50 39.36 19.00 -9.21
N ALA A 51 40.30 18.29 -9.83
CA ALA A 51 40.18 17.87 -11.22
C ALA A 51 39.41 16.55 -11.34
N SER A 52 38.29 16.55 -12.08
CA SER A 52 37.48 15.36 -12.37
C SER A 52 38.05 14.56 -13.53
N THR A 53 38.17 13.24 -13.38
CA THR A 53 38.43 12.33 -14.50
C THR A 53 37.12 11.92 -15.19
N ASN A 54 37.08 11.98 -16.54
CA ASN A 54 35.87 11.66 -17.30
C ASN A 54 35.66 10.16 -17.48
N GLY A 55 34.43 9.69 -17.25
CA GLY A 55 33.96 8.34 -17.56
C GLY A 55 33.34 7.65 -16.33
N ALA A 56 32.81 6.45 -16.53
CA ALA A 56 32.12 5.69 -15.49
C ALA A 56 33.05 4.67 -14.82
N ALA A 57 32.96 4.52 -13.50
CA ALA A 57 33.62 3.48 -12.73
C ALA A 57 32.67 2.31 -12.46
N ALA A 58 33.23 1.12 -12.25
CA ALA A 58 32.46 -0.04 -11.79
C ALA A 58 33.28 -0.89 -10.83
N GLY A 59 32.87 -1.10 -9.58
CA GLY A 59 33.69 -1.88 -8.65
C GLY A 59 33.10 -2.02 -7.26
N VAL A 60 33.87 -2.65 -6.37
CA VAL A 60 33.47 -2.94 -4.98
C VAL A 60 34.39 -2.21 -4.01
N ALA A 61 33.82 -1.45 -3.09
CA ALA A 61 34.50 -0.94 -1.90
C ALA A 61 33.98 -1.66 -0.65
N THR A 62 34.88 -2.12 0.21
CA THR A 62 34.52 -2.61 1.55
C THR A 62 34.86 -1.53 2.56
N VAL A 63 33.85 -1.07 3.29
CA VAL A 63 33.97 -0.03 4.31
C VAL A 63 34.11 -0.69 5.69
N GLY A 64 35.18 -0.33 6.40
CA GLY A 64 35.57 -0.97 7.66
C GLY A 64 34.69 -0.56 8.84
N ALA A 65 34.67 -1.40 9.88
CA ALA A 65 33.99 -1.10 11.13
C ALA A 65 34.60 0.18 11.77
N GLY A 66 33.77 1.19 11.99
CA GLY A 66 34.17 2.50 12.54
C GLY A 66 34.02 3.69 11.59
N THR A 67 33.67 3.48 10.32
CA THR A 67 33.29 4.59 9.43
C THR A 67 31.96 5.20 9.83
N THR A 68 31.96 6.51 10.08
CA THR A 68 30.78 7.28 10.47
C THR A 68 30.15 7.96 9.27
N ASP A 69 30.94 8.37 8.28
CA ASP A 69 30.49 9.15 7.13
C ASP A 69 31.03 8.55 5.83
N LEU A 70 30.13 8.25 4.89
CA LEU A 70 30.43 7.72 3.57
C LEU A 70 29.92 8.68 2.50
N PHE A 71 30.78 9.00 1.53
CA PHE A 71 30.43 9.78 0.35
C PHE A 71 30.80 8.98 -0.89
N VAL A 72 29.85 8.80 -1.81
CA VAL A 72 30.10 8.16 -3.10
C VAL A 72 29.70 9.14 -4.19
N GLN A 73 30.70 9.73 -4.84
CA GLN A 73 30.54 10.76 -5.86
C GLN A 73 31.39 10.40 -7.09
N VAL A 74 31.06 9.28 -7.71
CA VAL A 74 31.75 8.79 -8.91
C VAL A 74 30.72 8.32 -9.93
N PRO A 75 30.76 8.79 -11.18
CA PRO A 75 29.85 8.30 -12.20
C PRO A 75 29.98 6.79 -12.38
N GLY A 76 28.87 6.06 -12.50
CA GLY A 76 28.88 4.61 -12.75
C GLY A 76 28.35 3.76 -11.59
N ASN A 77 28.68 2.47 -11.60
CA ASN A 77 28.05 1.46 -10.72
C ASN A 77 29.00 1.04 -9.59
N VAL A 78 28.76 1.51 -8.38
CA VAL A 78 29.63 1.23 -7.22
C VAL A 78 28.90 0.34 -6.23
N THR A 79 29.50 -0.81 -5.90
CA THR A 79 29.06 -1.61 -4.75
C THR A 79 29.86 -1.22 -3.53
N VAL A 80 29.18 -1.03 -2.40
CA VAL A 80 29.77 -0.71 -1.12
C VAL A 80 29.29 -1.74 -0.10
N ASP A 81 30.21 -2.55 0.40
CA ASP A 81 29.95 -3.53 1.45
C ASP A 81 30.36 -2.95 2.81
N GLY A 82 29.39 -2.69 3.69
CA GLY A 82 29.62 -2.22 5.05
C GLY A 82 29.51 -3.35 6.07
N VAL A 83 30.55 -3.57 6.87
CA VAL A 83 30.50 -4.52 8.02
C VAL A 83 29.70 -3.97 9.22
N ALA A 84 29.42 -2.66 9.25
CA ALA A 84 28.48 -1.97 10.15
C ALA A 84 27.97 -0.68 9.46
N SER A 85 26.75 -0.21 9.78
CA SER A 85 26.20 1.01 9.18
C SER A 85 27.04 2.25 9.47
N THR A 86 27.17 3.15 8.48
CA THR A 86 27.62 4.52 8.74
C THR A 86 26.51 5.35 9.38
N SER A 87 26.88 6.38 10.13
CA SER A 87 25.93 7.38 10.66
C SER A 87 25.32 8.20 9.52
N VAL A 88 26.13 8.52 8.51
CA VAL A 88 25.71 9.22 7.29
C VAL A 88 26.28 8.51 6.06
N ALA A 89 25.47 8.31 5.04
CA ALA A 89 25.90 7.95 3.69
C ALA A 89 25.29 8.92 2.68
N ILE A 90 26.08 9.44 1.75
CA ILE A 90 25.63 10.32 0.68
C ILE A 90 26.06 9.74 -0.65
N PHE A 91 25.10 9.52 -1.53
CA PHE A 91 25.32 9.05 -2.91
C PHE A 91 25.05 10.22 -3.85
N GLY A 92 26.10 10.68 -4.53
CA GLY A 92 26.02 11.77 -5.48
C GLY A 92 25.22 11.36 -6.70
N GLY A 93 24.40 12.25 -7.25
CA GLY A 93 23.34 11.92 -8.20
C GLY A 93 23.75 11.38 -9.59
N ASN A 94 25.04 11.21 -9.86
CA ASN A 94 25.56 10.53 -11.05
C ASN A 94 26.09 9.10 -10.75
N SER A 95 26.07 8.70 -9.49
CA SER A 95 26.50 7.38 -9.03
C SER A 95 25.28 6.46 -8.93
N ASN A 96 25.46 5.19 -9.26
CA ASN A 96 24.50 4.13 -8.97
C ASN A 96 25.13 3.25 -7.90
N VAL A 97 24.69 3.39 -6.65
CA VAL A 97 25.34 2.79 -5.49
C VAL A 97 24.54 1.59 -5.00
N THR A 98 25.15 0.42 -4.99
CA THR A 98 24.64 -0.74 -4.23
C THR A 98 25.29 -0.74 -2.86
N TYR A 99 24.57 -0.33 -1.81
CA TYR A 99 25.05 -0.29 -0.45
C TYR A 99 24.50 -1.45 0.38
N ASN A 100 25.37 -2.39 0.72
CA ASN A 100 25.03 -3.56 1.53
C ASN A 100 25.40 -3.28 2.99
N VAL A 101 24.42 -3.34 3.88
CA VAL A 101 24.60 -3.11 5.33
C VAL A 101 24.08 -4.28 6.14
N GLY A 102 25.00 -4.86 6.93
CA GLY A 102 24.73 -6.00 7.81
C GLY A 102 24.08 -5.64 9.15
N GLY A 103 23.80 -4.36 9.42
CA GLY A 103 23.09 -3.89 10.60
C GLY A 103 23.44 -2.46 11.03
N GLY A 104 22.66 -1.93 11.97
CA GLY A 104 22.91 -0.65 12.66
C GLY A 104 21.94 0.47 12.28
N THR A 105 22.30 1.71 12.62
CA THR A 105 21.45 2.89 12.40
C THR A 105 22.18 3.99 11.65
N GLY A 106 21.49 4.66 10.73
CA GLY A 106 22.11 5.76 9.97
C GLY A 106 21.16 6.52 9.07
N SER A 107 21.65 7.64 8.53
CA SER A 107 20.95 8.45 7.53
C SER A 107 21.60 8.26 6.17
N ILE A 108 20.79 8.04 5.14
CA ILE A 108 21.25 7.77 3.78
C ILE A 108 20.59 8.78 2.83
N PHE A 109 21.39 9.44 2.02
CA PHE A 109 20.93 10.43 1.04
C PHE A 109 21.29 9.96 -0.37
N ALA A 110 20.34 9.35 -1.05
CA ALA A 110 20.42 8.94 -2.44
C ALA A 110 20.00 10.12 -3.34
N ALA A 111 20.95 11.00 -3.67
CA ALA A 111 20.67 12.30 -4.27
C ALA A 111 20.36 12.26 -5.78
N GLY A 112 20.28 11.07 -6.38
CA GLY A 112 20.00 10.81 -7.79
C GLY A 112 20.44 9.40 -8.18
N GLY A 113 20.69 9.14 -9.47
CA GLY A 113 21.14 7.82 -9.91
C GLY A 113 20.10 6.71 -9.72
N ALA A 114 20.56 5.46 -9.77
CA ALA A 114 19.78 4.28 -9.44
C ALA A 114 20.46 3.53 -8.30
N ASP A 115 20.13 3.89 -7.07
CA ASP A 115 20.76 3.33 -5.88
C ASP A 115 20.00 2.10 -5.37
N SER A 116 20.73 1.17 -4.77
CA SER A 116 20.20 -0.01 -4.10
C SER A 116 20.72 -0.09 -2.67
N LEU A 117 19.84 0.04 -1.69
CA LEU A 117 20.17 -0.20 -0.29
C LEU A 117 19.71 -1.62 0.09
N ASN A 118 20.63 -2.45 0.58
CA ASN A 118 20.32 -3.77 1.11
C ASN A 118 20.64 -3.81 2.61
N ALA A 119 19.62 -3.58 3.43
CA ALA A 119 19.67 -3.61 4.88
C ALA A 119 19.13 -4.94 5.40
N THR A 120 20.02 -5.83 5.83
CA THR A 120 19.66 -7.21 6.23
C THR A 120 19.95 -7.53 7.69
N GLY A 121 20.52 -6.58 8.42
CA GLY A 121 20.84 -6.77 9.84
C GLY A 121 19.61 -6.72 10.74
N SER A 122 19.65 -7.49 11.83
CA SER A 122 18.67 -7.42 12.91
C SER A 122 18.76 -6.09 13.68
N GLY A 123 17.62 -5.48 14.02
CA GLY A 123 17.55 -4.27 14.83
C GLY A 123 18.07 -3.03 14.12
N SER A 124 17.98 -2.98 12.79
CA SER A 124 18.51 -1.86 12.01
C SER A 124 17.50 -0.73 11.93
N SER A 125 17.94 0.51 11.72
CA SER A 125 17.00 1.65 11.58
C SER A 125 17.61 2.73 10.71
N TYR A 126 17.03 2.96 9.54
CA TYR A 126 17.58 3.87 8.55
C TYR A 126 16.64 5.01 8.20
N ASN A 127 17.19 6.21 8.08
CA ASN A 127 16.50 7.37 7.54
C ASN A 127 17.00 7.61 6.11
N VAL A 128 16.21 7.25 5.10
CA VAL A 128 16.59 7.34 3.69
C VAL A 128 15.87 8.50 3.02
N THR A 129 16.63 9.40 2.40
CA THR A 129 16.10 10.37 1.43
C THR A 129 16.42 9.88 0.02
N SER A 130 15.40 9.69 -0.81
CA SER A 130 15.49 9.18 -2.17
C SER A 130 15.09 10.28 -3.16
N ALA A 131 15.97 10.58 -4.12
CA ALA A 131 15.74 11.54 -5.19
C ALA A 131 15.92 10.91 -6.60
N GLY A 132 16.39 9.66 -6.67
CA GLY A 132 16.65 8.90 -7.90
C GLY A 132 15.70 7.74 -8.13
N ASN A 133 16.16 6.76 -8.92
CA ASN A 133 15.45 5.51 -9.18
C ASN A 133 15.95 4.43 -8.22
N ASP A 134 15.48 4.49 -6.97
CA ASP A 134 16.12 3.78 -5.87
C ASP A 134 15.34 2.54 -5.46
N THR A 135 16.07 1.50 -5.05
CA THR A 135 15.52 0.28 -4.46
C THR A 135 16.03 0.13 -3.04
N LEU A 136 15.12 0.19 -2.07
CA LEU A 136 15.41 0.10 -0.65
C LEU A 136 14.88 -1.22 -0.14
N ASN A 137 15.77 -2.12 0.24
CA ASN A 137 15.45 -3.45 0.73
C ASN A 137 15.78 -3.54 2.21
N PHE A 138 14.75 -3.42 3.05
CA PHE A 138 14.80 -3.64 4.49
C PHE A 138 14.30 -5.05 4.74
N ASN A 139 15.23 -5.96 5.04
CA ASN A 139 14.94 -7.36 5.27
C ASN A 139 15.63 -7.84 6.55
N GLY A 140 15.62 -6.98 7.57
CA GLY A 140 16.08 -7.31 8.91
C GLY A 140 15.04 -8.15 9.65
N THR A 141 15.35 -8.52 10.89
CA THR A 141 14.36 -9.18 11.77
C THR A 141 13.36 -8.19 12.35
N ASN A 142 13.79 -6.95 12.56
CA ASN A 142 13.06 -5.84 13.17
C ASN A 142 13.85 -4.55 12.99
N GLY A 143 13.15 -3.44 12.99
CA GLY A 143 13.72 -2.14 12.67
C GLY A 143 12.68 -1.03 12.65
N VAL A 144 13.16 0.20 12.57
CA VAL A 144 12.34 1.40 12.35
C VAL A 144 12.93 2.18 11.19
N GLU A 145 12.25 2.14 10.06
CA GLU A 145 12.73 2.67 8.80
C GLU A 145 11.94 3.92 8.46
N THR A 146 12.62 5.00 8.10
CA THR A 146 11.98 6.17 7.52
C THR A 146 12.47 6.37 6.10
N VAL A 147 11.57 6.48 5.14
CA VAL A 147 11.89 6.76 3.74
C VAL A 147 11.17 8.03 3.32
N THR A 148 11.90 8.98 2.74
CA THR A 148 11.33 10.16 2.09
C THR A 148 11.73 10.17 0.62
N ALA A 149 10.78 9.90 -0.26
CA ALA A 149 10.94 10.06 -1.70
C ALA A 149 10.63 11.51 -2.10
N THR A 150 11.50 12.12 -2.90
CA THR A 150 11.45 13.55 -3.21
C THR A 150 11.62 13.82 -4.70
N GLY A 151 11.26 15.03 -5.13
CA GLY A 151 11.47 15.46 -6.50
C GLY A 151 10.74 14.56 -7.51
N ASN A 152 11.48 13.93 -8.41
CA ASN A 152 10.93 12.99 -9.40
C ASN A 152 11.38 11.54 -9.13
N ALA A 153 11.70 11.20 -7.87
CA ALA A 153 12.18 9.88 -7.51
C ALA A 153 11.20 8.77 -7.91
N THR A 154 11.73 7.62 -8.30
CA THR A 154 10.98 6.36 -8.38
C THR A 154 11.58 5.41 -7.35
N THR A 155 10.91 5.26 -6.21
CA THR A 155 11.45 4.52 -5.06
C THR A 155 10.67 3.23 -4.85
N SER A 156 11.35 2.09 -4.92
CA SER A 156 10.80 0.79 -4.51
C SER A 156 11.26 0.48 -3.10
N VAL A 157 10.34 0.23 -2.18
CA VAL A 157 10.62 -0.10 -0.78
C VAL A 157 10.16 -1.52 -0.51
N PHE A 158 11.07 -2.38 -0.10
CA PHE A 158 10.80 -3.76 0.29
C PHE A 158 10.96 -3.89 1.80
N LEU A 159 9.94 -4.43 2.48
CA LEU A 159 9.88 -4.53 3.94
C LEU A 159 9.78 -6.01 4.38
N GLY A 160 10.71 -6.46 5.19
CA GLY A 160 10.81 -7.83 5.70
C GLY A 160 10.69 -7.92 7.21
N GLY A 161 10.75 -9.15 7.73
CA GLY A 161 10.75 -9.42 9.17
C GLY A 161 9.63 -8.68 9.92
N GLY A 162 9.96 -8.08 11.07
CA GLY A 162 9.08 -7.21 11.86
C GLY A 162 9.42 -5.72 11.74
N ASP A 163 9.94 -5.29 10.59
CA ASP A 163 10.33 -3.90 10.35
C ASP A 163 9.11 -2.95 10.38
N VAL A 164 9.26 -1.79 11.00
CA VAL A 164 8.21 -0.75 11.06
C VAL A 164 8.64 0.41 10.19
N ALA A 165 7.91 0.66 9.11
CA ALA A 165 8.29 1.68 8.15
C ALA A 165 7.37 2.90 8.20
N THR A 166 7.96 4.09 8.14
CA THR A 166 7.28 5.32 7.76
C THR A 166 7.79 5.75 6.39
N VAL A 167 6.89 5.87 5.42
CA VAL A 167 7.25 6.20 4.04
C VAL A 167 6.47 7.42 3.58
N THR A 168 7.19 8.47 3.16
CA THR A 168 6.62 9.72 2.67
C THR A 168 6.99 9.95 1.21
N ALA A 169 6.00 10.17 0.36
CA ALA A 169 6.18 10.62 -1.02
C ALA A 169 5.95 12.13 -1.11
N THR A 170 6.81 12.87 -1.82
CA THR A 170 6.70 14.34 -1.98
C THR A 170 7.02 14.78 -3.42
N GLY A 171 6.53 15.97 -3.79
CA GLY A 171 6.77 16.50 -5.14
C GLY A 171 6.07 15.67 -6.21
N ASN A 172 6.83 15.10 -7.14
CA ASN A 172 6.35 14.20 -8.20
C ASN A 172 6.89 12.77 -8.04
N SER A 173 7.31 12.38 -6.82
CA SER A 173 7.87 11.06 -6.57
C SER A 173 6.83 9.96 -6.74
N LYS A 174 7.25 8.80 -7.25
CA LYS A 174 6.48 7.56 -7.30
C LYS A 174 7.10 6.56 -6.34
N VAL A 175 6.28 5.96 -5.50
CA VAL A 175 6.69 5.00 -4.48
C VAL A 175 5.85 3.73 -4.63
N SER A 176 6.56 2.61 -4.62
CA SER A 176 5.97 1.29 -4.49
C SER A 176 6.48 0.66 -3.20
N VAL A 177 5.58 0.37 -2.26
CA VAL A 177 5.93 -0.41 -1.05
C VAL A 177 5.46 -1.85 -1.24
N VAL A 178 6.36 -2.79 -1.02
CA VAL A 178 6.10 -4.23 -1.12
C VAL A 178 6.60 -4.91 0.14
N PHE A 179 5.80 -5.76 0.74
CA PHE A 179 6.28 -6.59 1.85
C PHE A 179 6.94 -7.85 1.30
N HIS A 180 7.97 -8.35 1.98
CA HIS A 180 8.53 -9.68 1.72
C HIS A 180 7.60 -10.77 2.25
N THR A 181 7.81 -11.99 1.78
CA THR A 181 7.03 -13.14 2.25
C THR A 181 7.23 -13.34 3.75
N ASN A 182 6.13 -13.57 4.47
CA ASN A 182 6.07 -13.70 5.93
C ASN A 182 6.59 -12.49 6.72
N ALA A 183 6.64 -11.30 6.10
CA ALA A 183 6.84 -10.06 6.85
C ALA A 183 5.64 -9.82 7.77
N GLY A 184 5.90 -9.40 9.01
CA GLY A 184 4.93 -9.05 10.06
C GLY A 184 5.11 -7.62 10.59
N GLY A 185 5.74 -6.76 9.80
CA GLY A 185 5.94 -5.34 10.10
C GLY A 185 4.68 -4.47 10.01
N ASN A 186 4.82 -3.19 10.39
CA ASN A 186 3.78 -2.16 10.22
C ASN A 186 4.24 -1.14 9.16
N LEU A 187 3.28 -0.43 8.53
CA LEU A 187 3.57 0.66 7.62
C LEU A 187 2.70 1.88 7.93
N ASP A 188 3.33 3.05 8.04
CA ASP A 188 2.69 4.36 7.98
C ASP A 188 3.12 5.06 6.69
N PHE A 189 2.18 5.22 5.76
CA PHE A 189 2.44 5.85 4.46
C PHE A 189 1.75 7.20 4.33
N VAL A 190 2.49 8.20 3.84
CA VAL A 190 1.96 9.56 3.58
C VAL A 190 2.31 9.99 2.16
N ASN A 191 1.28 10.26 1.35
CA ASN A 191 1.43 10.79 0.00
C ASN A 191 1.20 12.30 -0.05
N ASN A 192 2.28 13.06 0.04
CA ASN A 192 2.32 14.50 -0.24
C ASN A 192 2.81 14.81 -1.66
N SER A 193 2.78 13.82 -2.55
CA SER A 193 3.16 13.99 -3.96
C SER A 193 1.93 14.20 -4.85
N SER A 194 2.19 14.61 -6.09
CA SER A 194 1.19 14.72 -7.15
C SER A 194 0.85 13.37 -7.82
N GLN A 195 1.58 12.30 -7.48
CA GLN A 195 1.49 11.01 -8.19
C GLN A 195 0.62 10.01 -7.43
N ALA A 196 0.01 9.10 -8.19
CA ALA A 196 -0.56 7.88 -7.66
C ALA A 196 0.54 6.97 -7.10
N GLN A 197 0.25 6.28 -6.01
CA GLN A 197 1.20 5.42 -5.29
C GLN A 197 0.70 3.99 -5.25
N THR A 198 1.62 3.06 -5.02
CA THR A 198 1.30 1.64 -4.90
C THR A 198 1.78 1.11 -3.56
N ILE A 199 0.88 0.48 -2.81
CA ILE A 199 1.22 -0.32 -1.64
C ILE A 199 0.66 -1.71 -1.87
N PHE A 200 1.57 -2.69 -1.92
CA PHE A 200 1.24 -4.08 -2.17
C PHE A 200 1.67 -4.95 -0.97
N SER A 201 0.68 -5.39 -0.20
CA SER A 201 0.85 -6.22 1.01
C SER A 201 0.14 -7.57 0.91
N GLY A 202 -0.43 -7.90 -0.26
CA GLY A 202 -1.32 -9.05 -0.47
C GLY A 202 -0.61 -10.36 -0.81
N SER A 203 -1.29 -11.48 -0.53
CA SER A 203 -0.91 -12.85 -0.93
C SER A 203 -1.15 -13.09 -2.41
N TYR A 204 -0.26 -13.84 -3.08
CA TYR A 204 -0.54 -14.39 -4.41
C TYR A 204 -0.31 -15.90 -4.43
N THR A 205 -1.31 -16.63 -4.93
CA THR A 205 -1.23 -18.06 -5.21
C THR A 205 -0.94 -18.28 -6.69
N THR A 206 0.24 -18.82 -7.01
CA THR A 206 0.44 -19.61 -8.24
C THR A 206 0.89 -21.01 -7.90
N GLY A 207 0.25 -21.98 -8.57
CA GLY A 207 0.68 -23.37 -8.80
C GLY A 207 1.84 -23.93 -7.99
N GLY A 208 1.68 -24.11 -6.67
CA GLY A 208 2.56 -24.99 -5.88
C GLY A 208 2.97 -24.55 -4.46
N GLY A 209 2.58 -23.38 -3.96
CA GLY A 209 2.91 -22.99 -2.57
C GLY A 209 2.20 -21.73 -2.06
N GLN A 210 2.21 -21.55 -0.72
CA GLN A 210 1.67 -20.38 -0.01
C GLN A 210 2.76 -19.31 0.16
N ASN A 211 2.64 -18.18 -0.54
CA ASN A 211 3.41 -16.96 -0.23
C ASN A 211 2.51 -16.02 0.58
N VAL A 212 2.55 -16.15 1.90
CA VAL A 212 1.76 -15.31 2.81
C VAL A 212 2.51 -14.02 3.05
N PHE A 213 2.07 -12.93 2.44
CA PHE A 213 2.44 -11.58 2.87
C PHE A 213 1.44 -11.21 3.97
N ALA A 214 1.91 -11.02 5.20
CA ALA A 214 1.04 -10.77 6.35
C ALA A 214 1.62 -9.66 7.24
N PRO A 215 1.82 -8.44 6.70
CA PRO A 215 2.04 -7.32 7.59
C PRO A 215 0.87 -7.21 8.57
N ASN A 216 1.17 -6.61 9.71
CA ASN A 216 0.14 -6.24 10.67
C ASN A 216 -0.63 -5.02 10.10
N SER A 217 -0.85 -4.00 10.92
CA SER A 217 -1.59 -2.81 10.51
C SER A 217 -0.81 -1.97 9.49
N ILE A 218 -1.52 -1.54 8.45
CA ILE A 218 -1.10 -0.52 7.50
C ILE A 218 -1.97 0.73 7.67
N THR A 219 -1.32 1.88 7.83
CA THR A 219 -1.92 3.22 7.77
C THR A 219 -1.51 3.90 6.48
N VAL A 220 -2.48 4.42 5.73
CA VAL A 220 -2.22 5.12 4.47
C VAL A 220 -2.98 6.45 4.44
N PHE A 221 -2.25 7.53 4.22
CA PHE A 221 -2.80 8.82 3.82
C PHE A 221 -2.46 9.09 2.36
N GLY A 222 -3.38 8.72 1.47
CA GLY A 222 -3.31 8.96 0.04
C GLY A 222 -3.38 10.45 -0.30
N GLY A 223 -2.88 10.77 -1.49
CA GLY A 223 -2.69 12.14 -1.96
C GLY A 223 -3.61 12.49 -3.13
N GLN A 224 -3.28 13.58 -3.82
CA GLN A 224 -4.05 14.05 -4.96
C GLN A 224 -4.08 13.05 -6.12
N GLY A 225 -3.00 12.28 -6.29
CA GLY A 225 -2.90 11.29 -7.37
C GLY A 225 -3.73 10.03 -7.16
N GLY A 226 -4.33 9.82 -5.98
CA GLY A 226 -4.98 8.56 -5.62
C GLY A 226 -3.97 7.44 -5.39
N GLY A 227 -4.34 6.19 -5.64
CA GLY A 227 -3.41 5.06 -5.59
C GLY A 227 -4.06 3.69 -5.54
N PHE A 228 -3.20 2.68 -5.52
CA PHE A 228 -3.56 1.28 -5.28
C PHE A 228 -3.00 0.87 -3.93
N TYR A 229 -3.88 0.65 -2.95
CA TYR A 229 -3.50 0.42 -1.56
C TYR A 229 -4.11 -0.88 -1.05
N VAL A 230 -3.25 -1.83 -0.68
CA VAL A 230 -3.65 -3.09 -0.07
C VAL A 230 -3.25 -3.07 1.40
N GLY A 231 -4.19 -3.34 2.30
CA GLY A 231 -3.98 -3.49 3.72
C GLY A 231 -3.42 -4.86 4.10
N GLY A 232 -2.82 -4.94 5.28
CA GLY A 232 -2.26 -6.18 5.81
C GLY A 232 -3.33 -7.17 6.22
N ARG A 233 -2.97 -8.46 6.25
CA ARG A 233 -3.86 -9.53 6.75
C ARG A 233 -3.99 -9.52 8.28
N GLY A 234 -2.99 -8.99 8.98
CA GLY A 234 -3.01 -8.83 10.43
C GLY A 234 -3.41 -7.40 10.83
N GLY A 235 -3.86 -7.24 12.08
CA GLY A 235 -4.21 -5.92 12.61
C GLY A 235 -5.45 -5.29 11.94
N PHE A 236 -5.67 -4.02 12.29
CA PHE A 236 -6.72 -3.18 11.72
C PHE A 236 -6.06 -2.13 10.82
N ASN A 237 -6.43 -2.09 9.54
CA ASN A 237 -5.86 -1.17 8.57
C ASN A 237 -6.68 0.12 8.50
N SER A 238 -6.01 1.25 8.26
CA SER A 238 -6.63 2.55 8.03
C SER A 238 -6.12 3.14 6.73
N ILE A 239 -6.96 3.09 5.69
CA ILE A 239 -6.55 3.45 4.33
C ILE A 239 -7.44 4.59 3.83
N ASN A 240 -6.86 5.78 3.69
CA ASN A 240 -7.46 6.90 3.01
C ASN A 240 -6.86 7.03 1.60
N GLY A 241 -7.66 6.89 0.55
CA GLY A 241 -7.22 7.00 -0.84
C GLY A 241 -6.84 8.42 -1.28
N GLY A 242 -7.22 9.44 -0.52
CA GLY A 242 -7.06 10.83 -0.88
C GLY A 242 -8.14 11.32 -1.86
N SER A 243 -7.81 12.35 -2.64
CA SER A 243 -8.73 13.01 -3.57
C SER A 243 -8.66 12.49 -5.02
N GLY A 244 -7.68 11.65 -5.35
CA GLY A 244 -7.59 10.99 -6.64
C GLY A 244 -8.34 9.64 -6.68
N SER A 245 -8.54 9.10 -7.88
CA SER A 245 -9.13 7.77 -8.06
C SER A 245 -8.29 6.71 -7.35
N SER A 246 -8.94 5.89 -6.53
CA SER A 246 -8.24 4.93 -5.69
C SER A 246 -8.86 3.54 -5.73
N THR A 247 -8.00 2.53 -5.68
CA THR A 247 -8.39 1.15 -5.39
C THR A 247 -7.85 0.79 -4.02
N LEU A 248 -8.76 0.52 -3.08
CA LEU A 248 -8.46 0.23 -1.68
C LEU A 248 -8.87 -1.21 -1.37
N VAL A 249 -8.01 -1.96 -0.70
CA VAL A 249 -8.30 -3.31 -0.22
C VAL A 249 -8.01 -3.36 1.28
N GLY A 250 -8.98 -3.72 2.12
CA GLY A 250 -8.81 -3.78 3.58
C GLY A 250 -7.89 -4.92 4.00
N GLY A 251 -8.17 -6.13 3.51
CA GLY A 251 -7.38 -7.31 3.80
C GLY A 251 -7.92 -8.09 4.99
N GLY A 252 -7.40 -7.79 6.18
CA GLY A 252 -7.73 -8.46 7.44
C GLY A 252 -9.13 -8.16 7.97
N GLN A 253 -9.30 -8.19 9.29
CA GLN A 253 -10.58 -7.91 9.96
C GLN A 253 -10.62 -6.48 10.48
N GLY A 254 -11.76 -5.82 10.35
CA GLY A 254 -12.04 -4.54 11.02
C GLY A 254 -11.38 -3.32 10.39
N ASP A 255 -11.17 -3.35 9.07
CA ASP A 255 -10.46 -2.30 8.35
C ASP A 255 -11.33 -1.06 8.10
N THR A 256 -10.68 0.10 7.96
CA THR A 256 -11.33 1.36 7.54
C THR A 256 -10.78 1.82 6.20
N LEU A 257 -11.66 1.95 5.22
CA LEU A 257 -11.35 2.33 3.84
C LEU A 257 -12.13 3.61 3.47
N ILE A 258 -11.42 4.69 3.15
CA ILE A 258 -12.02 5.98 2.81
C ILE A 258 -11.48 6.44 1.45
N ALA A 259 -12.34 6.65 0.46
CA ALA A 259 -11.93 7.21 -0.82
C ALA A 259 -12.68 8.51 -1.11
N GLY A 260 -11.96 9.63 -1.26
CA GLY A 260 -12.58 10.95 -1.48
C GLY A 260 -12.69 11.36 -2.95
N GLY A 261 -11.92 10.72 -3.84
CA GLY A 261 -11.89 11.03 -5.27
C GLY A 261 -13.09 10.50 -6.06
N ALA A 262 -13.01 10.52 -7.39
CA ALA A 262 -13.99 9.87 -8.26
C ALA A 262 -13.44 8.56 -8.82
N ASN A 263 -14.32 7.64 -9.20
CA ASN A 263 -13.99 6.33 -9.78
C ASN A 263 -13.15 5.46 -8.82
N ASN A 264 -13.64 5.29 -7.59
CA ASN A 264 -12.96 4.47 -6.60
C ASN A 264 -13.50 3.04 -6.55
N GLN A 265 -12.66 2.11 -6.13
CA GLN A 265 -13.01 0.73 -5.82
C GLN A 265 -12.56 0.41 -4.40
N LEU A 266 -13.49 0.00 -3.55
CA LEU A 266 -13.23 -0.32 -2.15
C LEU A 266 -13.61 -1.78 -1.92
N PHE A 267 -12.59 -2.61 -1.71
CA PHE A 267 -12.71 -4.03 -1.42
C PHE A 267 -12.56 -4.24 0.07
N ALA A 268 -13.64 -4.67 0.73
CA ALA A 268 -13.66 -4.76 2.18
C ALA A 268 -12.61 -5.73 2.70
N GLY A 269 -12.56 -6.94 2.14
CA GLY A 269 -11.82 -8.04 2.73
C GLY A 269 -12.73 -8.83 3.66
N ALA A 270 -12.20 -9.22 4.81
CA ALA A 270 -12.76 -10.23 5.67
C ALA A 270 -13.30 -9.70 7.00
N GLY A 271 -14.56 -9.94 7.35
CA GLY A 271 -15.11 -9.52 8.64
C GLY A 271 -15.94 -8.24 8.56
N GLY A 272 -15.83 -7.37 9.57
CA GLY A 272 -16.69 -6.19 9.74
C GLY A 272 -15.95 -4.90 9.45
N GLU A 273 -15.93 -4.47 8.20
CA GLU A 273 -15.15 -3.32 7.74
C GLU A 273 -15.99 -2.05 7.66
N THR A 274 -15.32 -0.90 7.63
CA THR A 274 -15.94 0.41 7.39
C THR A 274 -15.46 0.97 6.06
N LEU A 275 -16.35 1.07 5.09
CA LEU A 275 -16.08 1.61 3.76
C LEU A 275 -16.83 2.93 3.57
N MET A 276 -16.12 3.97 3.13
CA MET A 276 -16.68 5.28 2.84
C MET A 276 -16.21 5.78 1.47
N GLY A 277 -17.15 5.97 0.55
CA GLY A 277 -16.87 6.49 -0.79
C GLY A 277 -17.47 7.87 -0.99
N GLY A 278 -16.64 8.81 -1.47
CA GLY A 278 -17.00 10.15 -1.92
C GLY A 278 -16.87 10.30 -3.44
N GLY A 279 -17.10 11.50 -3.96
CA GLY A 279 -16.98 11.77 -5.40
C GLY A 279 -18.18 11.30 -6.22
N THR A 280 -17.96 10.90 -7.49
CA THR A 280 -19.07 10.69 -8.44
C THR A 280 -19.36 9.23 -8.79
N VAL A 281 -18.38 8.35 -8.63
CA VAL A 281 -18.49 6.93 -9.02
C VAL A 281 -17.69 6.11 -8.04
N ASN A 282 -18.34 5.18 -7.35
CA ASN A 282 -17.72 4.30 -6.38
C ASN A 282 -18.25 2.87 -6.53
N GLY A 283 -17.36 1.90 -6.46
CA GLY A 283 -17.68 0.49 -6.27
C GLY A 283 -17.31 0.05 -4.87
N PHE A 284 -18.27 -0.46 -4.11
CA PHE A 284 -18.08 -1.10 -2.81
C PHE A 284 -18.25 -2.60 -3.01
N TYR A 285 -17.23 -3.37 -2.63
CA TYR A 285 -17.18 -4.82 -2.85
C TYR A 285 -17.11 -5.50 -1.49
N LEU A 286 -18.21 -6.19 -1.10
CA LEU A 286 -18.37 -6.77 0.23
C LEU A 286 -18.78 -8.24 0.16
N GLY A 287 -18.19 -9.06 1.03
CA GLY A 287 -18.52 -10.49 1.14
C GLY A 287 -18.18 -11.28 -0.13
N LEU A 288 -17.24 -10.79 -0.94
CA LEU A 288 -16.76 -11.44 -2.16
C LEU A 288 -15.47 -12.20 -1.88
N GLU A 289 -15.27 -13.31 -2.59
CA GLU A 289 -13.95 -13.92 -2.64
C GLU A 289 -13.07 -13.17 -3.64
N GLU A 290 -11.97 -12.60 -3.15
CA GLU A 290 -10.95 -12.02 -4.01
C GLU A 290 -9.99 -13.13 -4.51
N PRO A 291 -9.68 -13.20 -5.81
CA PRO A 291 -8.74 -14.17 -6.37
C PRO A 291 -7.39 -14.13 -5.62
N GLY A 292 -7.01 -15.24 -4.99
CA GLY A 292 -5.74 -15.39 -4.27
C GLY A 292 -5.74 -14.90 -2.82
N ILE A 293 -6.88 -14.41 -2.30
CA ILE A 293 -7.00 -13.92 -0.92
C ILE A 293 -7.84 -14.85 -0.01
N GLY A 294 -8.69 -15.72 -0.57
CA GLY A 294 -9.44 -16.75 0.16
C GLY A 294 -10.67 -16.21 0.90
N SER A 295 -11.77 -16.96 0.86
CA SER A 295 -13.11 -16.56 1.31
C SER A 295 -13.17 -16.03 2.75
N ILE A 296 -13.86 -14.92 3.01
CA ILE A 296 -14.44 -14.64 4.34
C ILE A 296 -15.77 -13.88 4.16
N GLN A 297 -16.80 -14.29 4.90
CA GLN A 297 -18.06 -13.55 4.99
C GLN A 297 -17.83 -12.13 5.51
N ALA A 298 -18.47 -11.13 4.93
CA ALA A 298 -18.52 -9.81 5.53
C ALA A 298 -19.54 -9.87 6.69
N VAL A 299 -19.08 -9.81 7.93
CA VAL A 299 -19.92 -9.93 9.14
C VAL A 299 -19.81 -8.66 9.97
N GLY A 300 -20.90 -7.91 10.07
CA GLY A 300 -21.01 -6.75 10.96
C GLY A 300 -20.29 -5.49 10.49
N GLY A 301 -20.26 -5.22 9.17
CA GLY A 301 -19.62 -4.05 8.57
C GLY A 301 -20.55 -2.86 8.27
N LEU A 302 -19.96 -1.80 7.73
CA LEU A 302 -20.61 -0.60 7.23
C LEU A 302 -20.04 -0.24 5.85
N ALA A 303 -20.91 -0.01 4.86
CA ALA A 303 -20.53 0.67 3.63
C ALA A 303 -21.42 1.90 3.41
N SER A 304 -20.82 3.07 3.26
CA SER A 304 -21.54 4.33 3.10
C SER A 304 -21.04 5.12 1.90
N ALA A 305 -21.99 5.54 1.06
CA ALA A 305 -21.74 6.47 -0.03
C ALA A 305 -22.15 7.89 0.37
N GLY A 306 -21.26 8.86 0.16
CA GLY A 306 -21.53 10.28 0.37
C GLY A 306 -21.34 11.13 -0.89
N GLY A 307 -21.20 10.49 -2.05
CA GLY A 307 -20.91 11.10 -3.34
C GLY A 307 -22.14 11.32 -4.23
N SER A 308 -22.01 12.13 -5.29
CA SER A 308 -23.00 12.19 -6.36
C SER A 308 -22.79 11.04 -7.37
N GLY A 309 -23.58 10.99 -8.44
CA GLY A 309 -23.44 9.97 -9.48
C GLY A 309 -23.68 8.54 -8.98
N THR A 310 -23.14 7.55 -9.69
CA THR A 310 -23.46 6.14 -9.46
C THR A 310 -22.65 5.55 -8.32
N GLN A 311 -23.31 5.01 -7.31
CA GLN A 311 -22.70 4.37 -6.14
C GLN A 311 -23.13 2.90 -6.15
N THR A 312 -22.21 2.01 -6.53
CA THR A 312 -22.49 0.59 -6.71
C THR A 312 -22.00 -0.21 -5.52
N PHE A 313 -22.87 -1.00 -4.92
CA PHE A 313 -22.56 -1.94 -3.86
C PHE A 313 -22.72 -3.34 -4.43
N LEU A 314 -21.61 -4.05 -4.64
CA LEU A 314 -21.60 -5.45 -5.06
C LEU A 314 -21.48 -6.35 -3.83
N LEU A 315 -22.51 -7.16 -3.62
CA LEU A 315 -22.74 -7.89 -2.39
C LEU A 315 -22.70 -9.40 -2.64
N GLY A 316 -21.71 -10.06 -2.03
CA GLY A 316 -21.67 -11.51 -1.91
C GLY A 316 -22.32 -11.96 -0.60
N ASN A 317 -21.54 -12.60 0.28
CA ASN A 317 -22.02 -13.09 1.57
C ASN A 317 -21.85 -12.00 2.63
N VAL A 318 -22.91 -11.21 2.82
CA VAL A 318 -22.94 -10.04 3.71
C VAL A 318 -23.94 -10.27 4.85
N ASP A 319 -23.47 -10.45 6.08
CA ASP A 319 -24.34 -10.69 7.24
C ASP A 319 -24.14 -9.63 8.33
N GLY A 320 -25.23 -9.11 8.88
CA GLY A 320 -25.23 -8.01 9.84
C GLY A 320 -24.65 -6.68 9.29
N THR A 321 -24.35 -6.59 7.99
CA THR A 321 -23.76 -5.39 7.38
C THR A 321 -24.82 -4.31 7.15
N THR A 322 -24.45 -3.07 7.42
CA THR A 322 -25.27 -1.89 7.12
C THR A 322 -24.74 -1.19 5.87
N LEU A 323 -25.60 -0.98 4.90
CA LEU A 323 -25.31 -0.24 3.68
C LEU A 323 -26.07 1.08 3.75
N THR A 324 -25.41 2.19 3.49
CA THR A 324 -26.04 3.53 3.47
C THR A 324 -25.83 4.14 2.10
N GLY A 325 -26.92 4.27 1.34
CA GLY A 325 -26.92 4.95 0.05
C GLY A 325 -26.62 6.44 0.18
N SER A 326 -26.12 7.05 -0.88
CA SER A 326 -25.94 8.49 -0.95
C SER A 326 -27.25 9.21 -1.21
N THR A 327 -27.51 10.25 -0.43
CA THR A 327 -28.65 11.17 -0.60
C THR A 327 -28.25 12.47 -1.33
N VAL A 328 -27.02 12.56 -1.84
CA VAL A 328 -26.54 13.75 -2.54
C VAL A 328 -27.31 13.93 -3.85
N SER A 329 -27.69 15.16 -4.18
CA SER A 329 -28.39 15.45 -5.44
C SER A 329 -27.63 14.89 -6.65
N GLY A 330 -28.33 14.12 -7.48
CA GLY A 330 -27.75 13.43 -8.64
C GLY A 330 -27.02 12.13 -8.32
N SER A 331 -27.14 11.61 -7.10
CA SER A 331 -26.74 10.23 -6.79
C SER A 331 -27.71 9.21 -7.39
N GLN A 332 -27.19 8.02 -7.65
CA GLN A 332 -27.96 6.81 -7.89
C GLN A 332 -27.26 5.66 -7.16
N ASN A 333 -27.93 5.06 -6.19
CA ASN A 333 -27.40 3.90 -5.49
C ASN A 333 -27.85 2.62 -6.20
N VAL A 334 -26.91 1.72 -6.47
CA VAL A 334 -27.15 0.44 -7.14
C VAL A 334 -26.64 -0.66 -6.22
N PHE A 335 -27.56 -1.47 -5.70
CA PHE A 335 -27.26 -2.59 -4.81
C PHE A 335 -27.36 -3.90 -5.59
N ASP A 336 -26.21 -4.45 -5.97
CA ASP A 336 -26.12 -5.69 -6.74
C ASP A 336 -25.94 -6.87 -5.80
N VAL A 337 -26.99 -7.67 -5.64
CA VAL A 337 -27.00 -8.87 -4.78
C VAL A 337 -26.65 -10.09 -5.62
N LEU A 338 -25.53 -10.73 -5.33
CA LEU A 338 -25.06 -11.91 -6.07
C LEU A 338 -25.72 -13.19 -5.58
N GLY A 339 -26.23 -13.98 -6.53
CA GLY A 339 -26.49 -15.39 -6.31
C GLY A 339 -25.22 -16.25 -6.38
N SER A 340 -25.28 -17.44 -5.79
CA SER A 340 -24.24 -18.48 -5.89
C SER A 340 -23.74 -18.70 -7.33
N TYR A 341 -22.42 -18.74 -7.56
CA TYR A 341 -21.85 -19.00 -8.88
C TYR A 341 -20.56 -19.82 -8.83
N THR A 342 -20.29 -20.58 -9.89
CA THR A 342 -19.00 -21.27 -10.08
C THR A 342 -18.06 -20.36 -10.86
N THR A 343 -16.85 -20.13 -10.35
CA THR A 343 -15.82 -19.34 -11.02
C THR A 343 -15.36 -20.04 -12.31
N THR A 344 -14.68 -19.30 -13.20
CA THR A 344 -14.06 -19.86 -14.42
C THR A 344 -13.05 -20.98 -14.12
N GLY A 345 -12.51 -21.04 -12.88
CA GLY A 345 -11.62 -22.10 -12.40
C GLY A 345 -12.32 -23.36 -11.90
N GLY A 346 -13.67 -23.39 -11.88
CA GLY A 346 -14.46 -24.51 -11.38
C GLY A 346 -14.76 -24.47 -9.88
N GLU A 347 -14.27 -23.45 -9.16
CA GLU A 347 -14.56 -23.26 -7.74
C GLU A 347 -15.98 -22.77 -7.54
N ALA A 348 -16.78 -23.49 -6.76
CA ALA A 348 -18.16 -23.13 -6.45
C ALA A 348 -18.20 -22.13 -5.29
N LEU A 349 -18.62 -20.89 -5.57
CA LEU A 349 -18.88 -19.87 -4.55
C LEU A 349 -20.37 -19.83 -4.25
N THR A 350 -20.68 -20.10 -2.98
CA THR A 350 -22.06 -20.12 -2.50
C THR A 350 -22.37 -18.82 -1.78
N PHE A 351 -23.32 -18.08 -2.32
CA PHE A 351 -23.92 -16.87 -1.74
C PHE A 351 -25.39 -17.16 -1.42
N GLY A 352 -25.88 -16.64 -0.30
CA GLY A 352 -27.26 -16.83 0.18
C GLY A 352 -27.34 -16.95 1.71
N GLY A 353 -28.55 -16.80 2.25
CA GLY A 353 -28.82 -16.86 3.70
C GLY A 353 -28.29 -15.66 4.49
N SER A 354 -27.87 -14.60 3.79
CA SER A 354 -27.33 -13.37 4.34
C SER A 354 -28.42 -12.48 4.93
N SER A 355 -28.14 -11.70 5.97
CA SER A 355 -29.05 -10.65 6.46
C SER A 355 -28.36 -9.30 6.49
N PHE A 356 -28.88 -8.29 5.78
CA PHE A 356 -28.27 -6.96 5.77
C PHE A 356 -29.31 -5.85 5.70
N THR A 357 -28.88 -4.65 6.08
CA THR A 357 -29.72 -3.46 6.12
C THR A 357 -29.28 -2.47 5.05
N ILE A 358 -30.23 -1.88 4.34
CA ILE A 358 -30.03 -0.71 3.47
C ILE A 358 -30.73 0.49 4.10
N ASN A 359 -29.95 1.53 4.38
CA ASN A 359 -30.42 2.85 4.73
C ASN A 359 -30.46 3.75 3.49
N ASP A 360 -31.36 4.73 3.52
CA ASP A 360 -31.49 5.79 2.51
C ASP A 360 -31.83 5.30 1.10
N PHE A 361 -32.45 4.12 0.98
CA PHE A 361 -33.00 3.61 -0.28
C PHE A 361 -34.15 4.52 -0.77
N SER A 362 -33.89 5.32 -1.80
CA SER A 362 -34.81 6.37 -2.23
C SER A 362 -34.64 6.76 -3.71
N GLY A 363 -35.57 7.57 -4.24
CA GLY A 363 -35.42 8.17 -5.56
C GLY A 363 -35.25 7.14 -6.68
N ASN A 364 -34.07 7.14 -7.33
CA ASN A 364 -33.75 6.26 -8.46
C ASN A 364 -32.90 5.03 -8.06
N ASP A 365 -32.88 4.70 -6.77
CA ASP A 365 -32.11 3.58 -6.25
C ASP A 365 -32.68 2.25 -6.73
N THR A 366 -31.79 1.30 -6.98
CA THR A 366 -32.15 -0.05 -7.44
C THR A 366 -31.46 -1.12 -6.63
N ILE A 367 -32.15 -2.24 -6.44
CA ILE A 367 -31.56 -3.50 -5.99
C ILE A 367 -31.68 -4.47 -7.15
N ASN A 368 -30.56 -4.93 -7.68
CA ASN A 368 -30.51 -5.90 -8.75
C ASN A 368 -30.18 -7.27 -8.18
N LEU A 369 -31.02 -8.26 -8.46
CA LEU A 369 -30.80 -9.65 -8.06
C LEU A 369 -30.12 -10.39 -9.22
N LEU A 370 -28.80 -10.50 -9.12
CA LEU A 370 -27.96 -10.96 -10.21
C LEU A 370 -27.94 -12.50 -10.31
N LYS A 371 -28.05 -13.01 -11.54
CA LYS A 371 -28.09 -14.44 -11.83
C LYS A 371 -26.69 -15.06 -11.82
N SER A 372 -26.61 -16.32 -11.38
CA SER A 372 -25.45 -17.19 -11.56
C SER A 372 -25.17 -17.43 -13.04
N VAL A 373 -23.94 -17.18 -13.51
CA VAL A 373 -23.56 -17.37 -14.92
C VAL A 373 -23.24 -18.83 -15.29
N SER A 374 -23.10 -19.75 -14.32
CA SER A 374 -22.46 -21.04 -14.58
C SER A 374 -23.25 -22.31 -14.22
N ASN A 375 -24.34 -22.25 -13.44
CA ASN A 375 -24.97 -23.48 -12.92
C ASN A 375 -26.43 -23.75 -13.30
N GLY A 376 -27.07 -22.93 -14.14
CA GLY A 376 -28.50 -23.11 -14.47
C GLY A 376 -29.45 -22.94 -13.26
N ALA A 377 -28.93 -22.74 -12.06
CA ALA A 377 -29.66 -22.26 -10.90
C ALA A 377 -30.12 -20.82 -11.17
N GLY A 378 -31.41 -20.55 -10.93
CA GLY A 378 -31.90 -19.18 -10.94
C GLY A 378 -31.13 -18.33 -9.93
N GLY A 379 -30.85 -17.06 -10.25
CA GLY A 379 -30.42 -16.10 -9.25
C GLY A 379 -31.48 -15.92 -8.15
N PRO A 380 -31.15 -15.26 -7.04
CA PRO A 380 -32.14 -14.95 -6.02
C PRO A 380 -33.33 -14.23 -6.64
N SER A 381 -34.51 -14.57 -6.16
CA SER A 381 -35.78 -13.96 -6.55
C SER A 381 -36.56 -13.59 -5.31
N VAL A 382 -37.41 -12.57 -5.41
CA VAL A 382 -38.21 -12.09 -4.28
C VAL A 382 -39.30 -13.10 -3.95
N GLU A 383 -39.28 -13.63 -2.72
CA GLU A 383 -40.35 -14.47 -2.17
C GLU A 383 -41.43 -13.64 -1.49
N SER A 384 -41.05 -12.63 -0.71
CA SER A 384 -42.02 -11.75 -0.06
C SER A 384 -41.45 -10.36 0.24
N VAL A 385 -42.37 -9.38 0.27
CA VAL A 385 -42.11 -8.01 0.72
C VAL A 385 -43.11 -7.73 1.84
N GLN A 386 -42.61 -7.46 3.05
CA GLN A 386 -43.43 -7.34 4.26
C GLN A 386 -42.99 -6.16 5.12
N ALA A 387 -43.87 -5.66 5.98
CA ALA A 387 -43.49 -4.67 6.98
C ALA A 387 -42.55 -5.30 8.01
N GLY A 388 -41.42 -4.66 8.28
CA GLY A 388 -40.46 -5.13 9.28
C GLY A 388 -40.99 -4.98 10.71
N LEU A 389 -40.66 -5.92 11.59
CA LEU A 389 -41.09 -5.90 13.00
C LEU A 389 -40.55 -4.67 13.77
N ALA A 390 -39.42 -4.12 13.34
CA ALA A 390 -38.79 -2.93 13.92
C ALA A 390 -39.12 -1.63 13.14
N GLY A 391 -40.05 -1.68 12.18
CA GLY A 391 -40.30 -0.63 11.20
C GLY A 391 -39.53 -0.84 9.89
N GLY A 392 -39.90 -0.11 8.84
CA GLY A 392 -39.36 -0.28 7.49
C GLY A 392 -39.95 -1.47 6.73
N THR A 393 -39.22 -1.94 5.71
CA THR A 393 -39.63 -3.05 4.84
C THR A 393 -38.60 -4.17 4.90
N GLN A 394 -39.06 -5.43 4.99
CA GLN A 394 -38.23 -6.61 4.85
C GLN A 394 -38.56 -7.32 3.53
N ILE A 395 -37.51 -7.71 2.80
CA ILE A 395 -37.60 -8.46 1.56
C ILE A 395 -36.90 -9.79 1.78
N LEU A 396 -37.67 -10.87 1.68
CA LEU A 396 -37.14 -12.23 1.72
C LEU A 396 -36.88 -12.72 0.29
N LEU A 397 -35.70 -13.25 0.06
CA LEU A 397 -35.29 -13.84 -1.21
C LEU A 397 -35.31 -15.37 -1.14
N SER A 398 -35.37 -16.01 -2.31
CA SER A 398 -35.49 -17.46 -2.48
C SER A 398 -34.27 -18.27 -2.01
N ASP A 399 -33.17 -17.60 -1.68
CA ASP A 399 -31.96 -18.19 -1.10
C ASP A 399 -31.87 -17.93 0.41
N ASN A 400 -32.98 -17.53 1.04
CA ASN A 400 -33.09 -17.11 2.45
C ASN A 400 -32.36 -15.81 2.79
N THR A 401 -31.89 -15.05 1.80
CA THR A 401 -31.34 -13.71 2.07
C THR A 401 -32.47 -12.77 2.52
N VAL A 402 -32.21 -12.01 3.58
CA VAL A 402 -33.13 -11.02 4.14
C VAL A 402 -32.55 -9.62 3.97
N ILE A 403 -33.22 -8.80 3.16
CA ILE A 403 -32.88 -7.39 2.96
C ILE A 403 -33.83 -6.54 3.80
N THR A 404 -33.28 -5.73 4.70
CA THR A 404 -34.06 -4.76 5.49
C THR A 404 -33.86 -3.36 4.92
N LEU A 405 -34.93 -2.70 4.49
CA LEU A 405 -34.93 -1.31 4.06
C LEU A 405 -35.41 -0.41 5.22
N SER A 406 -34.50 0.37 5.77
CA SER A 406 -34.80 1.28 6.87
C SER A 406 -35.63 2.47 6.38
N ASN A 407 -36.68 2.81 7.13
CA ASN A 407 -37.55 3.96 6.84
C ASN A 407 -38.25 3.94 5.47
N VAL A 408 -38.26 2.80 4.77
CA VAL A 408 -39.01 2.59 3.53
C VAL A 408 -40.23 1.75 3.83
N THR A 409 -41.42 2.21 3.42
CA THR A 409 -42.67 1.45 3.56
C THR A 409 -42.87 0.48 2.40
N THR A 410 -43.65 -0.57 2.59
CA THR A 410 -43.89 -1.57 1.55
C THR A 410 -44.57 -0.99 0.29
N SER A 411 -45.31 0.11 0.43
CA SER A 411 -45.91 0.84 -0.70
C SER A 411 -44.90 1.62 -1.55
N GLN A 412 -43.70 1.85 -1.04
CA GLN A 412 -42.61 2.54 -1.75
C GLN A 412 -41.65 1.56 -2.43
N VAL A 413 -41.98 0.27 -2.44
CA VAL A 413 -41.16 -0.78 -3.05
C VAL A 413 -41.90 -1.38 -4.23
N SER A 414 -41.28 -1.35 -5.40
CA SER A 414 -41.76 -2.05 -6.60
C SER A 414 -40.82 -3.20 -6.92
N VAL A 415 -41.39 -4.37 -7.20
CA VAL A 415 -40.64 -5.57 -7.62
C VAL A 415 -40.98 -5.86 -9.08
N ASN A 416 -39.98 -5.76 -9.95
CA ASN A 416 -40.11 -6.15 -11.34
C ASN A 416 -39.57 -7.58 -11.54
N GLY A 417 -40.46 -8.56 -11.39
CA GLY A 417 -40.11 -9.98 -11.50
C GLY A 417 -39.60 -10.44 -12.88
N ALA A 418 -39.86 -9.69 -13.95
CA ALA A 418 -39.31 -10.01 -15.27
C ALA A 418 -37.82 -9.65 -15.39
N HIS A 419 -37.39 -8.65 -14.62
CA HIS A 419 -36.04 -8.09 -14.69
C HIS A 419 -35.17 -8.41 -13.48
N ASN A 420 -35.73 -9.04 -12.43
CA ASN A 420 -35.04 -9.27 -11.16
C ASN A 420 -34.53 -7.96 -10.53
N VAL A 421 -35.31 -6.89 -10.64
CA VAL A 421 -34.96 -5.56 -10.10
C VAL A 421 -36.03 -5.10 -9.12
N ILE A 422 -35.58 -4.53 -8.01
CA ILE A 422 -36.40 -3.86 -7.00
C ILE A 422 -36.09 -2.36 -7.06
N THR A 423 -37.11 -1.51 -7.12
CA THR A 423 -36.94 -0.05 -7.22
C THR A 423 -37.76 0.66 -6.15
N PHE A 424 -37.34 1.89 -5.84
CA PHE A 424 -38.15 2.83 -5.07
C PHE A 424 -39.32 3.38 -5.92
N VAL A 425 -40.44 3.76 -5.29
CA VAL A 425 -41.66 4.30 -5.93
C VAL A 425 -42.06 5.65 -5.35
#